data_AF-A0A379TTP7-F1
#
_entry.id   AF-A0A379TTP7-F1
#
_cell.length_a   1.000
_cell.length_b   1.000
_cell.length_c   1.000
_cell.angle_alpha   90.00
_cell.angle_beta   90.00
_cell.angle_gamma   90.00
#
_symmetry.space_group_name_H-M   'P 1'
#
loop_
_entity.id
_entity.type
_entity.pdbx_description
1 polymer ?
#
loop_
_entity_poly.entity_id
_entity_poly.type
_entity_poly.pdbx_seq_one_letter_code
_entity_poly.pdbx_strand_id
1 'polypeptide(L)'
;MQYIRIHSLDNVAVALVDLAQGTPVSVDSQTVTLRQDVARGHKFSLRDIAMGENVIKYGLPIGHTLADVAVGEHIHAHNTRTNLSDVDAYRYQPDFQTSPSQPADREVQIYRRASGDVGVRNELWILPTVGCVNGIARQIQKRFLQESDNAEGTDGVFLFSHTYGCSQLGDDHINTRTMLQNMVRHPNAGAVLVIGLGCENNQVDVFRDTLGEFDSERVHFMVCQHQDDEVEAGVEHLHQLYSVMRHDRRVPGKLSELKFGLECGGSDGLSGITANPMLGRFSDYVIANGGTTVLTEVPEMFGAERLLMSHCRDEETFSKLVTMVNDFKRYFIAHNQPIYENPSPGNKAGGITTLEDKSLGCTQKRAPARWWMCCVTENV
;
A
#
# COMPACT_ATOMS: atom_id res chain seq x y z
N MET A 1 3.21 -26.79 -14.26
CA MET A 1 1.82 -26.34 -14.53
C MET A 1 1.91 -25.15 -15.48
N GLN A 2 1.24 -25.17 -16.64
CA GLN A 2 1.39 -24.15 -17.70
C GLN A 2 0.26 -23.11 -17.70
N TYR A 3 -0.81 -23.35 -16.93
CA TYR A 3 -2.00 -22.52 -16.81
C TYR A 3 -2.65 -22.79 -15.45
N ILE A 4 -3.53 -21.91 -15.00
CA ILE A 4 -4.25 -22.05 -13.74
C ILE A 4 -5.70 -21.57 -13.86
N ARG A 5 -6.62 -22.38 -13.37
CA ARG A 5 -7.99 -21.99 -13.02
C ARG A 5 -8.02 -21.74 -11.52
N ILE A 6 -8.40 -20.54 -11.10
CA ILE A 6 -8.20 -20.10 -9.72
C ILE A 6 -9.34 -20.60 -8.84
N HIS A 7 -10.57 -20.50 -9.33
CA HIS A 7 -11.77 -20.92 -8.64
C HIS A 7 -12.63 -21.83 -9.51
N SER A 8 -13.37 -22.75 -8.89
CA SER A 8 -14.22 -23.74 -9.59
C SER A 8 -15.41 -23.14 -10.36
N LEU A 9 -15.73 -21.87 -10.10
CA LEU A 9 -16.75 -21.11 -10.84
C LEU A 9 -16.17 -20.33 -12.03
N ASP A 10 -14.84 -20.27 -12.18
CA ASP A 10 -14.21 -19.47 -13.23
C ASP A 10 -14.55 -20.03 -14.61
N ASN A 11 -14.92 -19.16 -15.54
CA ASN A 11 -15.09 -19.52 -16.95
C ASN A 11 -13.86 -19.16 -17.80
N VAL A 12 -12.78 -18.73 -17.14
CA VAL A 12 -11.47 -18.48 -17.75
C VAL A 12 -10.35 -19.15 -16.95
N ALA A 13 -9.21 -19.37 -17.59
CA ALA A 13 -7.95 -19.72 -16.93
C ALA A 13 -6.85 -18.74 -17.34
N VAL A 14 -5.80 -18.66 -16.54
CA VAL A 14 -4.64 -17.77 -16.76
C VAL A 14 -3.45 -18.59 -17.25
N ALA A 15 -2.77 -18.13 -18.29
CA ALA A 15 -1.53 -18.74 -18.78
C ALA A 15 -0.35 -18.41 -17.85
N LEU A 16 0.44 -19.41 -17.44
CA LEU A 16 1.63 -19.25 -16.59
C LEU A 16 2.94 -19.14 -17.40
N VAL A 17 2.86 -19.44 -18.68
CA VAL A 17 3.90 -19.31 -19.70
C VAL A 17 3.24 -18.78 -20.98
N ASP A 18 4.02 -18.37 -21.97
CA ASP A 18 3.46 -18.05 -23.29
C ASP A 18 2.98 -19.35 -23.95
N LEU A 19 1.72 -19.36 -24.38
CA LEU A 19 1.07 -20.52 -24.99
C LEU A 19 0.74 -20.19 -26.45
N ALA A 20 1.18 -21.04 -27.37
CA ALA A 20 0.93 -20.85 -28.79
C ALA A 20 -0.51 -21.25 -29.17
N GLN A 21 -1.04 -20.62 -30.21
CA GLN A 21 -2.25 -21.07 -30.89
C GLN A 21 -2.18 -22.56 -31.22
N GLY A 22 -3.30 -23.27 -31.05
CA GLY A 22 -3.41 -24.70 -31.31
C GLY A 22 -2.93 -25.58 -30.15
N THR A 23 -2.34 -25.00 -29.10
CA THR A 23 -1.93 -25.76 -27.90
C THR A 23 -3.17 -26.36 -27.21
N PRO A 24 -3.22 -27.69 -27.02
CA PRO A 24 -4.25 -28.31 -26.19
C PRO A 24 -3.93 -28.13 -24.71
N VAL A 25 -4.92 -27.68 -23.95
CA VAL A 25 -4.85 -27.36 -22.53
C VAL A 25 -5.92 -28.20 -21.82
N SER A 26 -5.51 -29.01 -20.84
CA SER A 26 -6.43 -29.83 -20.04
C SER A 26 -6.71 -29.16 -18.70
N VAL A 27 -7.86 -28.49 -18.58
CA VAL A 27 -8.29 -27.87 -17.33
C VAL A 27 -9.37 -28.74 -16.71
N ASP A 28 -9.12 -29.19 -15.49
CA ASP A 28 -9.93 -30.21 -14.80
C ASP A 28 -10.09 -31.49 -15.64
N SER A 29 -11.29 -31.75 -16.16
CA SER A 29 -11.61 -32.91 -17.02
C SER A 29 -11.90 -32.52 -18.47
N GLN A 30 -11.66 -31.26 -18.85
CA GLN A 30 -11.98 -30.73 -20.18
C GLN A 30 -10.70 -30.38 -20.94
N THR A 31 -10.68 -30.68 -22.24
CA THR A 31 -9.59 -30.26 -23.14
C THR A 31 -10.05 -29.07 -23.96
N VAL A 32 -9.28 -27.98 -23.90
CA VAL A 32 -9.49 -26.73 -24.60
C VAL A 32 -8.32 -26.51 -25.54
N THR A 33 -8.58 -26.24 -26.82
CA THR A 33 -7.53 -25.89 -27.79
C THR A 33 -7.48 -24.37 -27.94
N LEU A 34 -6.31 -23.76 -27.73
CA LEU A 34 -6.17 -22.31 -27.85
C LEU A 34 -6.38 -21.84 -29.29
N ARG A 35 -7.13 -20.75 -29.45
CA ARG A 35 -7.48 -20.19 -30.76
C ARG A 35 -6.56 -19.05 -31.20
N GLN A 36 -5.78 -18.50 -30.29
CA GLN A 36 -4.74 -17.50 -30.52
C GLN A 36 -3.55 -17.78 -29.59
N ASP A 37 -2.44 -17.10 -29.84
CA ASP A 37 -1.37 -17.03 -28.85
C ASP A 37 -1.87 -16.32 -27.58
N VAL A 38 -1.53 -16.87 -26.41
CA VAL A 38 -1.89 -16.32 -25.11
C VAL A 38 -0.61 -16.12 -24.32
N ALA A 39 -0.24 -14.85 -24.13
CA ALA A 39 0.94 -14.49 -23.37
C ALA A 39 0.80 -14.88 -21.89
N ARG A 40 1.93 -15.07 -21.21
CA ARG A 40 1.97 -15.29 -19.77
C ARG A 40 1.22 -14.18 -19.02
N GLY A 41 0.38 -14.56 -18.06
CA GLY A 41 -0.46 -13.66 -17.27
C GLY A 41 -1.81 -13.34 -17.92
N HIS A 42 -1.98 -13.60 -19.21
CA HIS A 42 -3.24 -13.39 -19.92
C HIS A 42 -4.22 -14.56 -19.71
N LYS A 43 -5.50 -14.29 -20.02
CA LYS A 43 -6.60 -15.23 -19.82
C LYS A 43 -7.03 -15.90 -21.11
N PHE A 44 -7.54 -17.11 -21.03
CA PHE A 44 -8.28 -17.75 -22.11
C PHE A 44 -9.59 -18.35 -21.59
N SER A 45 -10.61 -18.40 -22.44
CA SER A 45 -11.92 -18.93 -22.10
C SER A 45 -11.90 -20.47 -21.97
N LEU A 46 -12.61 -20.99 -20.97
CA LEU A 46 -12.77 -22.43 -20.73
C LEU A 46 -14.05 -23.01 -21.36
N ARG A 47 -14.93 -22.13 -21.84
CA ARG A 47 -16.18 -22.45 -22.54
C ARG A 47 -16.55 -21.29 -23.46
N ASP A 48 -17.56 -21.48 -24.29
CA ASP A 48 -18.18 -20.37 -25.00
C ASP A 48 -18.84 -19.40 -23.99
N ILE A 49 -18.69 -18.09 -24.25
CA ILE A 49 -19.23 -17.00 -23.44
C ILE A 49 -19.95 -16.05 -24.40
N ALA A 50 -21.26 -15.91 -24.25
CA ALA A 50 -22.07 -15.10 -25.15
C ALA A 50 -21.78 -13.60 -24.96
N MET A 51 -22.05 -12.76 -25.97
CA MET A 51 -21.97 -11.30 -25.86
C MET A 51 -22.76 -10.77 -24.65
N GLY A 52 -22.13 -9.93 -23.84
CA GLY A 52 -22.72 -9.35 -22.64
C GLY A 52 -22.74 -10.28 -21.42
N GLU A 53 -22.30 -11.54 -21.57
CA GLU A 53 -22.16 -12.46 -20.45
C GLU A 53 -20.92 -12.13 -19.61
N ASN A 54 -20.98 -12.40 -18.31
CA ASN A 54 -19.87 -12.13 -17.40
C ASN A 54 -18.67 -13.04 -17.64
N VAL A 55 -17.49 -12.42 -17.65
CA VAL A 55 -16.22 -13.12 -17.47
C VAL A 55 -15.99 -13.31 -15.97
N ILE A 56 -15.84 -14.55 -15.52
CA ILE A 56 -15.73 -14.94 -14.12
C ILE A 56 -14.31 -15.42 -13.82
N LYS A 57 -13.63 -14.74 -12.89
CA LYS A 57 -12.31 -15.09 -12.36
C LYS A 57 -12.31 -14.87 -10.84
N TYR A 58 -11.58 -15.69 -10.09
CA TYR A 58 -11.64 -15.69 -8.62
C TYR A 58 -13.04 -16.01 -8.07
N GLY A 59 -13.90 -16.63 -8.88
CA GLY A 59 -15.30 -16.90 -8.58
C GLY A 59 -16.23 -15.69 -8.71
N LEU A 60 -15.74 -14.55 -9.21
CA LEU A 60 -16.51 -13.30 -9.30
C LEU A 60 -16.43 -12.67 -10.71
N PRO A 61 -17.41 -11.84 -11.09
CA PRO A 61 -17.36 -11.11 -12.35
C PRO A 61 -16.20 -10.12 -12.38
N ILE A 62 -15.34 -10.23 -13.39
CA ILE A 62 -14.31 -9.24 -13.70
C ILE A 62 -14.74 -8.28 -14.83
N GLY A 63 -15.91 -8.49 -15.42
CA GLY A 63 -16.40 -7.71 -16.55
C GLY A 63 -17.39 -8.53 -17.38
N HIS A 64 -17.82 -7.97 -18.52
CA HIS A 64 -18.66 -8.64 -19.51
C HIS A 64 -18.01 -8.63 -20.89
N THR A 65 -18.36 -9.62 -21.72
CA THR A 65 -17.86 -9.72 -23.09
C THR A 65 -18.50 -8.69 -24.02
N LEU A 66 -17.73 -8.20 -25.00
CA LEU A 66 -18.18 -7.25 -26.01
C LEU A 66 -18.70 -7.91 -27.30
N ALA A 67 -18.46 -9.21 -27.43
CA ALA A 67 -18.90 -10.07 -28.53
C ALA A 67 -18.96 -11.52 -28.00
N ASP A 68 -19.50 -12.44 -28.79
CA ASP A 68 -19.39 -13.86 -28.48
C ASP A 68 -17.90 -14.28 -28.46
N VAL A 69 -17.50 -15.00 -27.42
CA VAL A 69 -16.15 -15.54 -27.25
C VAL A 69 -16.24 -17.05 -27.27
N ALA A 70 -15.54 -17.69 -28.21
CA ALA A 70 -15.47 -19.14 -28.28
C ALA A 70 -14.50 -19.71 -27.24
N VAL A 71 -14.68 -20.98 -26.86
CA VAL A 71 -13.74 -21.71 -26.01
C VAL A 71 -12.30 -21.67 -26.54
N GLY A 72 -11.33 -21.41 -25.65
CA GLY A 72 -9.91 -21.29 -25.98
C GLY A 72 -9.48 -19.95 -26.57
N GLU A 73 -10.38 -18.96 -26.65
CA GLU A 73 -10.03 -17.61 -27.10
C GLU A 73 -9.40 -16.77 -26.00
N HIS A 74 -8.47 -15.89 -26.40
CA HIS A 74 -7.84 -14.92 -25.52
C HIS A 74 -8.86 -13.90 -24.98
N ILE A 75 -8.97 -13.81 -23.66
CA ILE A 75 -9.82 -12.85 -22.95
C ILE A 75 -8.99 -11.64 -22.50
N HIS A 76 -9.29 -10.46 -23.04
CA HIS A 76 -8.61 -9.22 -22.69
C HIS A 76 -9.42 -7.95 -23.04
N ALA A 77 -8.82 -6.77 -22.88
CA ALA A 77 -9.48 -5.49 -23.05
C ALA A 77 -10.11 -5.25 -24.44
N HIS A 78 -9.71 -6.01 -25.46
CA HIS A 78 -10.30 -5.92 -26.81
C HIS A 78 -11.68 -6.58 -26.91
N ASN A 79 -12.00 -7.54 -26.03
CA ASN A 79 -13.26 -8.29 -26.05
C ASN A 79 -13.99 -8.34 -24.70
N THR A 80 -13.48 -7.66 -23.67
CA THR A 80 -14.06 -7.61 -22.32
C THR A 80 -14.04 -6.20 -21.78
N ARG A 81 -15.12 -5.78 -21.11
CA ARG A 81 -15.27 -4.46 -20.50
C ARG A 81 -15.66 -4.55 -19.02
N THR A 82 -15.26 -3.54 -18.25
CA THR A 82 -15.65 -3.35 -16.84
C THR A 82 -17.18 -3.28 -16.67
N ASN A 83 -17.64 -3.78 -15.53
CA ASN A 83 -18.99 -3.65 -14.99
C ASN A 83 -19.10 -2.47 -14.00
N LEU A 84 -18.01 -1.79 -13.67
CA LEU A 84 -18.01 -0.67 -12.73
C LEU A 84 -18.81 0.53 -13.25
N SER A 85 -19.47 1.20 -12.31
CA SER A 85 -20.20 2.46 -12.48
C SER A 85 -19.71 3.48 -11.45
N ASP A 86 -20.37 4.65 -11.37
CA ASP A 86 -19.93 5.79 -10.58
C ASP A 86 -19.89 5.52 -9.07
N VAL A 87 -21.04 5.52 -8.39
CA VAL A 87 -21.14 5.36 -6.94
C VAL A 87 -22.22 4.33 -6.64
N ASP A 88 -21.92 3.41 -5.73
CA ASP A 88 -22.83 2.37 -5.31
C ASP A 88 -23.40 2.64 -3.92
N ALA A 89 -24.63 2.16 -3.69
CA ALA A 89 -25.17 1.97 -2.36
C ALA A 89 -24.80 0.56 -1.86
N TYR A 90 -24.22 0.48 -0.67
CA TYR A 90 -23.83 -0.77 -0.04
C TYR A 90 -24.70 -1.06 1.17
N ARG A 91 -24.90 -2.34 1.46
CA ARG A 91 -25.56 -2.82 2.67
C ARG A 91 -24.60 -3.72 3.44
N TYR A 92 -24.55 -3.55 4.76
CA TYR A 92 -23.76 -4.42 5.62
C TYR A 92 -24.33 -5.85 5.57
N GLN A 93 -23.51 -6.78 5.07
CA GLN A 93 -23.82 -8.19 4.93
C GLN A 93 -22.58 -8.98 5.37
N PRO A 94 -22.38 -9.17 6.68
CA PRO A 94 -21.17 -9.81 7.18
C PRO A 94 -21.13 -11.28 6.79
N ASP A 95 -19.97 -11.73 6.35
CA ASP A 95 -19.62 -13.13 6.11
C ASP A 95 -18.40 -13.48 6.96
N PHE A 96 -18.66 -13.86 8.21
CA PHE A 96 -17.60 -14.14 9.17
C PHE A 96 -17.02 -15.52 8.94
N GLN A 97 -15.76 -15.56 8.49
CA GLN A 97 -15.00 -16.80 8.50
C GLN A 97 -14.50 -17.15 9.90
N THR A 98 -14.43 -18.45 10.18
CA THR A 98 -13.87 -18.98 11.43
C THR A 98 -12.38 -18.68 11.49
N SER A 99 -11.96 -18.03 12.57
CA SER A 99 -10.54 -17.72 12.78
C SER A 99 -9.75 -19.00 13.05
N PRO A 100 -8.52 -19.13 12.52
CA PRO A 100 -7.61 -20.18 12.95
C PRO A 100 -7.31 -20.02 14.45
N SER A 101 -6.98 -21.13 15.13
CA SER A 101 -6.54 -21.09 16.53
C SER A 101 -5.32 -20.19 16.65
N GLN A 102 -5.32 -19.26 17.61
CA GLN A 102 -4.16 -18.40 17.86
C GLN A 102 -2.98 -19.26 18.34
N PRO A 103 -1.87 -19.35 17.58
CA PRO A 103 -0.64 -19.90 18.11
C PRO A 103 -0.09 -19.01 19.24
N ALA A 104 0.83 -19.55 20.03
CA ALA A 104 1.57 -18.73 20.99
C ALA A 104 2.33 -17.62 20.26
N ASP A 105 2.20 -16.39 20.75
CA ASP A 105 2.82 -15.20 20.17
C ASP A 105 4.34 -15.33 20.08
N ARG A 106 4.88 -14.95 18.93
CA ARG A 106 6.27 -15.20 18.54
C ARG A 106 7.20 -14.10 19.05
N GLU A 107 8.37 -14.51 19.53
CA GLU A 107 9.41 -13.57 19.94
C GLU A 107 10.10 -12.90 18.76
N VAL A 108 10.33 -11.60 18.90
CA VAL A 108 11.05 -10.75 17.95
C VAL A 108 11.99 -9.81 18.70
N GLN A 109 12.88 -9.14 17.98
CA GLN A 109 13.79 -8.13 18.53
C GLN A 109 13.37 -6.75 18.01
N ILE A 110 13.07 -5.83 18.92
CA ILE A 110 12.45 -4.52 18.62
C ILE A 110 13.11 -3.39 19.40
N TYR A 111 12.96 -2.16 18.93
CA TYR A 111 13.29 -0.95 19.67
C TYR A 111 12.04 -0.44 20.39
N ARG A 112 12.09 -0.33 21.72
CA ARG A 112 11.03 0.31 22.53
C ARG A 112 11.17 1.82 22.46
N ARG A 113 10.09 2.54 22.19
CA ARG A 113 10.06 4.01 22.23
C ARG A 113 9.33 4.51 23.49
N ALA A 114 9.68 5.71 23.96
CA ALA A 114 9.04 6.33 25.11
C ALA A 114 7.54 6.59 24.88
N SER A 115 7.12 6.75 23.60
CA SER A 115 5.71 6.87 23.21
C SER A 115 4.88 5.59 23.45
N GLY A 116 5.53 4.44 23.70
CA GLY A 116 4.90 3.13 23.77
C GLY A 116 4.88 2.37 22.44
N ASP A 117 5.13 3.04 21.31
CA ASP A 117 5.29 2.37 20.01
C ASP A 117 6.62 1.60 19.91
N VAL A 118 6.70 0.72 18.92
CA VAL A 118 7.85 -0.15 18.68
C VAL A 118 8.43 0.05 17.29
N GLY A 119 9.75 0.21 17.22
CA GLY A 119 10.51 0.31 15.98
C GLY A 119 11.19 -1.01 15.63
N VAL A 120 11.38 -1.28 14.35
CA VAL A 120 12.26 -2.36 13.86
C VAL A 120 13.61 -1.83 13.38
N ARG A 121 13.71 -0.51 13.27
CA ARG A 121 14.92 0.25 12.94
C ARG A 121 15.17 1.35 13.96
N ASN A 122 16.41 1.81 14.02
CA ASN A 122 16.85 2.97 14.76
C ASN A 122 17.57 3.95 13.83
N GLU A 123 16.79 4.77 13.11
CA GLU A 123 17.26 5.63 12.03
C GLU A 123 17.24 7.11 12.44
N LEU A 124 18.17 7.89 11.91
CA LEU A 124 18.20 9.35 12.05
C LEU A 124 17.57 9.98 10.80
N TRP A 125 16.46 10.70 10.96
CA TRP A 125 15.71 11.24 9.83
C TRP A 125 15.88 12.75 9.69
N ILE A 126 16.11 13.22 8.47
CA ILE A 126 16.14 14.64 8.11
C ILE A 126 14.90 14.91 7.26
N LEU A 127 14.01 15.76 7.76
CA LEU A 127 12.70 16.05 7.19
C LEU A 127 12.57 17.52 6.80
N PRO A 128 12.85 17.86 5.53
CA PRO A 128 12.53 19.16 4.96
C PRO A 128 11.03 19.47 4.98
N THR A 129 10.65 20.65 5.49
CA THR A 129 9.27 21.18 5.39
C THR A 129 8.96 21.72 4.00
N VAL A 130 9.99 21.95 3.17
CA VAL A 130 9.89 22.51 1.81
C VAL A 130 11.06 22.04 0.93
N GLY A 131 10.84 21.94 -0.38
CA GLY A 131 11.87 21.48 -1.33
C GLY A 131 13.11 22.38 -1.43
N CYS A 132 12.99 23.67 -1.09
CA CYS A 132 14.09 24.64 -1.18
C CYS A 132 15.31 24.28 -0.31
N VAL A 133 15.11 23.57 0.81
CA VAL A 133 16.20 23.19 1.72
C VAL A 133 16.73 21.78 1.48
N ASN A 134 16.22 21.05 0.48
CA ASN A 134 16.72 19.71 0.14
C ASN A 134 18.23 19.68 -0.16
N GLY A 135 18.74 20.73 -0.82
CA GLY A 135 20.16 20.87 -1.14
C GLY A 135 21.02 21.01 0.11
N ILE A 136 20.63 21.92 1.01
CA ILE A 136 21.29 22.15 2.29
C ILE A 136 21.22 20.90 3.18
N ALA A 137 20.04 20.29 3.31
CA ALA A 137 19.84 19.05 4.06
C ALA A 137 20.75 17.90 3.58
N ARG A 138 21.01 17.81 2.27
CA ARG A 138 21.92 16.82 1.69
C ARG A 138 23.38 17.11 2.03
N GLN A 139 23.78 18.39 2.07
CA GLN A 139 25.13 18.78 2.49
C GLN A 139 25.34 18.46 3.98
N ILE A 140 24.37 18.79 4.84
CA ILE A 140 24.35 18.45 6.26
C ILE A 140 24.50 16.93 6.44
N GLN A 141 23.65 16.13 5.79
CA GLN A 141 23.70 14.67 5.87
C GLN A 141 25.08 14.12 5.49
N LYS A 142 25.62 14.58 4.35
CA LYS A 142 26.92 14.12 3.85
C LYS A 142 28.04 14.45 4.82
N ARG A 143 28.08 15.67 5.35
CA ARG A 143 29.11 16.12 6.28
C ARG A 143 29.02 15.37 7.60
N PHE A 144 27.82 15.24 8.16
CA PHE A 144 27.59 14.46 9.38
C PHE A 144 28.06 13.01 9.22
N LEU A 145 27.73 12.32 8.12
CA LEU A 145 28.17 10.94 7.88
C LEU A 145 29.70 10.82 7.79
N GLN A 146 30.39 11.83 7.24
CA GLN A 146 31.87 11.86 7.21
C GLN A 146 32.48 12.04 8.60
N GLU A 147 31.83 12.82 9.47
CA GLU A 147 32.32 13.11 10.82
C GLU A 147 31.95 12.04 11.86
N SER A 148 30.92 11.23 11.61
CA SER A 148 30.35 10.27 12.55
C SER A 148 30.65 8.80 12.23
N ASP A 149 31.62 8.53 11.35
CA ASP A 149 31.90 7.18 10.81
C ASP A 149 30.63 6.48 10.30
N ASN A 150 29.91 7.18 9.40
CA ASN A 150 28.62 6.76 8.87
C ASN A 150 27.55 6.46 9.94
N ALA A 151 27.54 7.23 11.04
CA ALA A 151 26.59 7.09 12.14
C ALA A 151 26.57 5.67 12.76
N GLU A 152 27.76 5.14 13.06
CA GLU A 152 27.94 3.80 13.63
C GLU A 152 26.98 3.52 14.81
N GLY A 153 26.36 2.34 14.85
CA GLY A 153 25.41 1.94 15.90
C GLY A 153 23.95 2.33 15.62
N THR A 154 23.64 2.89 14.45
CA THR A 154 22.27 3.14 13.97
C THR A 154 21.96 2.30 12.73
N ASP A 155 20.70 2.28 12.30
CA ASP A 155 20.29 1.66 11.02
C ASP A 155 20.50 2.60 9.81
N GLY A 156 20.96 3.84 10.04
CA GLY A 156 21.33 4.79 9.00
C GLY A 156 20.75 6.19 9.19
N VAL A 157 21.19 7.09 8.33
CA VAL A 157 20.75 8.49 8.28
C VAL A 157 20.04 8.75 6.96
N PHE A 158 18.79 9.19 6.99
CA PHE A 158 17.94 9.29 5.81
C PHE A 158 17.40 10.71 5.62
N LEU A 159 17.63 11.25 4.43
CA LEU A 159 17.00 12.49 3.96
C LEU A 159 15.75 12.15 3.16
N PHE A 160 14.58 12.48 3.69
CA PHE A 160 13.31 12.36 2.97
C PHE A 160 13.03 13.67 2.24
N SER A 161 13.58 13.79 1.03
CA SER A 161 13.51 15.03 0.25
C SER A 161 12.06 15.44 -0.03
N HIS A 162 11.76 16.71 0.20
CA HIS A 162 10.43 17.26 -0.01
C HIS A 162 10.21 17.58 -1.50
N THR A 163 9.07 17.17 -2.06
CA THR A 163 8.80 17.25 -3.52
C THR A 163 8.19 18.56 -3.97
N TYR A 164 7.61 19.34 -3.05
CA TYR A 164 6.87 20.56 -3.35
C TYR A 164 7.64 21.85 -3.01
N GLY A 165 7.22 22.95 -3.65
CA GLY A 165 7.60 24.31 -3.26
C GLY A 165 6.65 24.88 -2.20
N CYS A 166 6.76 26.17 -1.93
CA CYS A 166 6.06 26.81 -0.82
C CYS A 166 4.51 26.89 -0.98
N SER A 167 3.99 26.95 -2.21
CA SER A 167 2.60 27.39 -2.48
C SER A 167 1.52 26.32 -2.35
N GLN A 168 1.63 25.42 -1.38
CA GLN A 168 0.54 24.50 -1.05
C GLN A 168 -0.57 25.26 -0.28
N LEU A 169 -1.83 24.96 -0.60
CA LEU A 169 -3.01 25.65 -0.06
C LEU A 169 -4.06 24.63 0.41
N GLY A 170 -4.92 25.06 1.33
CA GLY A 170 -6.07 24.26 1.79
C GLY A 170 -5.67 22.87 2.27
N ASP A 171 -6.42 21.86 1.81
CA ASP A 171 -6.25 20.47 2.23
C ASP A 171 -4.89 19.89 1.82
N ASP A 172 -4.31 20.29 0.68
CA ASP A 172 -2.99 19.82 0.25
C ASP A 172 -1.89 20.20 1.26
N HIS A 173 -1.98 21.44 1.77
CA HIS A 173 -1.06 21.93 2.79
C HIS A 173 -1.24 21.17 4.11
N ILE A 174 -2.49 20.99 4.54
CA ILE A 174 -2.82 20.25 5.78
C ILE A 174 -2.32 18.81 5.68
N ASN A 175 -2.63 18.10 4.59
CA ASN A 175 -2.24 16.72 4.36
C ASN A 175 -0.72 16.55 4.33
N THR A 176 0.00 17.48 3.68
CA THR A 176 1.47 17.44 3.64
C THR A 176 2.08 17.64 5.03
N ARG A 177 1.56 18.59 5.81
CA ARG A 177 2.00 18.81 7.19
C ARG A 177 1.73 17.57 8.05
N THR A 178 0.51 17.02 7.99
CA THR A 178 0.13 15.82 8.76
C THR A 178 1.03 14.64 8.40
N MET A 179 1.30 14.39 7.12
CA MET A 179 2.21 13.34 6.69
C MET A 179 3.61 13.51 7.28
N LEU A 180 4.18 14.71 7.21
CA LEU A 180 5.50 15.00 7.78
C LEU A 180 5.51 14.85 9.32
N GLN A 181 4.44 15.27 10.01
CA GLN A 181 4.29 15.07 11.47
C GLN A 181 4.19 13.57 11.83
N ASN A 182 3.55 12.76 10.99
CA ASN A 182 3.50 11.31 11.17
C ASN A 182 4.88 10.69 10.95
N MET A 183 5.68 11.22 10.02
CA MET A 183 7.08 10.82 9.87
C MET A 183 7.91 11.18 11.10
N VAL A 184 7.74 12.36 11.69
CA VAL A 184 8.43 12.74 12.94
C VAL A 184 8.14 11.75 14.08
N ARG A 185 6.90 11.25 14.15
CA ARG A 185 6.44 10.33 15.21
C ARG A 185 6.64 8.85 14.88
N HIS A 186 7.20 8.54 13.71
CA HIS A 186 7.31 7.16 13.25
C HIS A 186 8.33 6.38 14.12
N PRO A 187 8.00 5.18 14.62
CA PRO A 187 8.84 4.51 15.63
C PRO A 187 10.19 3.98 15.13
N ASN A 188 10.39 3.91 13.81
CA ASN A 188 11.71 3.65 13.23
C ASN A 188 12.66 4.86 13.30
N ALA A 189 12.12 6.08 13.43
CA ALA A 189 12.91 7.26 13.67
C ALA A 189 13.40 7.23 15.13
N GLY A 190 14.67 6.91 15.33
CA GLY A 190 15.30 7.03 16.65
C GLY A 190 15.53 8.48 17.04
N ALA A 191 15.74 9.34 16.05
CA ALA A 191 15.74 10.78 16.21
C ALA A 191 15.45 11.47 14.86
N VAL A 192 15.02 12.74 14.91
CA VAL A 192 14.54 13.51 13.75
C VAL A 192 15.05 14.95 13.80
N LEU A 193 15.54 15.45 12.67
CA LEU A 193 15.76 16.87 12.41
C LEU A 193 14.72 17.37 11.40
N VAL A 194 13.82 18.24 11.85
CA VAL A 194 12.91 18.98 10.96
C VAL A 194 13.60 20.26 10.51
N ILE A 195 13.73 20.45 9.19
CA ILE A 195 14.45 21.59 8.61
C ILE A 195 13.53 22.39 7.70
N GLY A 196 13.40 23.69 7.96
CA GLY A 196 12.66 24.63 7.12
C GLY A 196 13.55 25.74 6.58
N LEU A 197 13.04 26.46 5.57
CA LEU A 197 13.75 27.64 5.04
C LEU A 197 13.49 28.84 5.94
N GLY A 198 12.22 29.08 6.27
CA GLY A 198 11.72 30.24 7.03
C GLY A 198 10.69 31.08 6.28
N CYS A 199 10.40 30.76 5.00
CA CYS A 199 9.46 31.52 4.17
C CYS A 199 8.39 30.64 3.47
N GLU A 200 8.40 29.34 3.72
CA GLU A 200 7.40 28.40 3.21
C GLU A 200 6.03 28.55 3.89
N ASN A 201 4.98 27.98 3.30
CA ASN A 201 3.68 27.95 3.96
C ASN A 201 3.70 27.04 5.20
N ASN A 202 4.46 25.94 5.15
CA ASN A 202 4.63 24.99 6.26
C ASN A 202 5.76 25.41 7.21
N GLN A 203 5.56 26.56 7.84
CA GLN A 203 6.53 27.15 8.77
C GLN A 203 6.82 26.23 9.95
N VAL A 204 8.11 26.13 10.31
CA VAL A 204 8.62 25.25 11.37
C VAL A 204 7.96 25.52 12.72
N ASP A 205 7.71 26.78 13.07
CA ASP A 205 7.06 27.12 14.35
C ASP A 205 5.63 26.57 14.42
N VAL A 206 4.82 26.81 13.38
CA VAL A 206 3.44 26.28 13.29
C VAL A 206 3.45 24.75 13.22
N PHE A 207 4.41 24.18 12.51
CA PHE A 207 4.61 22.74 12.42
C PHE A 207 4.86 22.12 13.80
N ARG A 208 5.77 22.72 14.59
CA ARG A 208 6.08 22.30 15.96
C ARG A 208 4.86 22.42 16.87
N ASP A 209 4.17 23.55 16.82
CA ASP A 209 3.01 23.81 17.69
C ASP A 209 1.85 22.85 17.43
N THR A 210 1.72 22.35 16.20
CA THR A 210 0.67 21.40 15.80
C THR A 210 1.10 19.93 15.85
N LEU A 211 2.37 19.63 16.14
CA LEU A 211 2.91 18.26 16.19
C LEU A 211 2.35 17.45 17.38
N GLY A 212 1.98 18.14 18.46
CA GLY A 212 1.61 17.53 19.73
C GLY A 212 2.84 17.26 20.61
N GLU A 213 2.75 16.30 21.52
CA GLU A 213 3.86 15.93 22.40
C GLU A 213 4.98 15.23 21.61
N PHE A 214 6.22 15.63 21.87
CA PHE A 214 7.42 15.02 21.31
C PHE A 214 8.57 15.06 22.31
N ASP A 215 9.54 14.17 22.14
CA ASP A 215 10.77 14.14 22.93
C ASP A 215 11.77 15.17 22.38
N SER A 216 12.03 16.24 23.13
CA SER A 216 12.93 17.30 22.73
C SER A 216 14.40 16.88 22.62
N GLU A 217 14.81 15.75 23.22
CA GLU A 217 16.15 15.19 23.05
C GLU A 217 16.29 14.41 21.72
N ARG A 218 15.17 14.09 21.07
CA ARG A 218 15.10 13.25 19.87
C ARG A 218 14.46 13.93 18.67
N VAL A 219 13.87 15.11 18.85
CA VAL A 219 13.28 15.89 17.75
C VAL A 219 13.79 17.32 17.84
N HIS A 220 14.65 17.69 16.89
CA HIS A 220 15.16 19.05 16.73
C HIS A 220 14.51 19.75 15.54
N PHE A 221 14.49 21.08 15.61
CA PHE A 221 13.91 21.95 14.60
C PHE A 221 14.94 23.01 14.21
N MET A 222 15.10 23.23 12.91
CA MET A 222 16.00 24.26 12.39
C MET A 222 15.33 25.08 11.29
N VAL A 223 15.50 26.40 11.35
CA VAL A 223 15.12 27.33 10.29
C VAL A 223 16.39 27.89 9.68
N CYS A 224 16.63 27.59 8.40
CA CYS A 224 17.87 27.93 7.69
C CYS A 224 18.15 29.44 7.71
N GLN A 225 17.15 30.27 7.42
CA GLN A 225 17.30 31.74 7.39
C GLN A 225 17.60 32.38 8.76
N HIS A 226 17.57 31.61 9.84
CA HIS A 226 17.96 32.07 11.19
C HIS A 226 19.39 31.68 11.56
N GLN A 227 20.14 31.03 10.65
CA GLN A 227 21.51 30.58 10.89
C GLN A 227 22.48 31.35 9.99
N ASP A 228 23.68 31.64 10.50
CA ASP A 228 24.77 32.23 9.72
C ASP A 228 25.44 31.19 8.82
N ASP A 229 25.60 29.95 9.32
CA ASP A 229 26.05 28.77 8.58
C ASP A 229 25.04 27.65 8.81
N GLU A 230 24.17 27.45 7.83
CA GLU A 230 23.07 26.48 7.93
C GLU A 230 23.57 25.04 7.93
N VAL A 231 24.74 24.78 7.33
CA VAL A 231 25.31 23.44 7.26
C VAL A 231 25.95 23.08 8.60
N GLU A 232 26.71 23.99 9.21
CA GLU A 232 27.29 23.77 10.54
C GLU A 232 26.20 23.55 11.59
N ALA A 233 25.22 24.47 11.67
CA ALA A 233 24.12 24.36 12.62
C ALA A 233 23.34 23.05 12.45
N GLY A 234 23.10 22.63 11.21
CA GLY A 234 22.45 21.36 10.91
C GLY A 234 23.26 20.15 11.38
N VAL A 235 24.58 20.16 11.16
CA VAL A 235 25.49 19.09 11.60
C VAL A 235 25.56 19.01 13.13
N GLU A 236 25.61 20.15 13.82
CA GLU A 236 25.54 20.21 15.29
C GLU A 236 24.26 19.55 15.83
N HIS A 237 23.11 19.87 15.25
CA HIS A 237 21.85 19.22 15.61
C HIS A 237 21.89 17.70 15.39
N LEU A 238 22.46 17.23 14.27
CA LEU A 238 22.57 15.79 14.01
C LEU A 238 23.50 15.09 15.00
N HIS A 239 24.61 15.69 15.41
CA HIS A 239 25.49 15.13 16.44
C HIS A 239 24.80 15.02 17.79
N GLN A 240 24.03 16.03 18.19
CA GLN A 240 23.26 16.00 19.42
C GLN A 240 22.22 14.87 19.40
N LEU A 241 21.42 14.77 18.33
CA LEU A 241 20.42 13.71 18.14
C LEU A 241 21.08 12.32 18.13
N TYR A 242 22.18 12.17 17.39
CA TYR A 242 22.95 10.94 17.29
C TYR A 242 23.50 10.48 18.63
N SER A 243 23.99 11.40 19.47
CA SER A 243 24.53 11.08 20.80
C SER A 243 23.50 10.41 21.72
N VAL A 244 22.22 10.76 21.56
CA VAL A 244 21.11 10.17 22.31
C VAL A 244 20.72 8.81 21.72
N MET A 245 20.44 8.75 20.42
CA MET A 245 19.84 7.56 19.81
C MET A 245 20.83 6.39 19.60
N ARG A 246 22.14 6.64 19.50
CA ARG A 246 23.15 5.60 19.18
C ARG A 246 23.29 4.51 20.24
N HIS A 247 22.75 4.76 21.43
CA HIS A 247 22.79 3.81 22.55
C HIS A 247 21.53 2.94 22.63
N ASP A 248 20.53 3.19 21.78
CA ASP A 248 19.33 2.37 21.71
C ASP A 248 19.70 0.95 21.28
N ARG A 249 19.11 -0.04 21.94
CA ARG A 249 19.31 -1.45 21.62
C ARG A 249 17.99 -2.13 21.37
N ARG A 250 18.01 -3.12 20.48
CA ARG A 250 16.90 -4.05 20.38
C ARG A 250 16.76 -4.80 21.69
N VAL A 251 15.52 -5.01 22.10
CA VAL A 251 15.12 -5.81 23.25
C VAL A 251 14.14 -6.88 22.80
N PRO A 252 14.00 -7.99 23.55
CA PRO A 252 12.94 -8.96 23.31
C PRO A 252 11.56 -8.30 23.33
N GLY A 253 10.74 -8.60 22.33
CA GLY A 253 9.34 -8.23 22.22
C GLY A 253 8.55 -9.32 21.50
N LYS A 254 7.33 -8.98 21.08
CA LYS A 254 6.41 -9.91 20.45
C LYS A 254 5.96 -9.47 19.06
N LEU A 255 5.59 -10.46 18.22
CA LEU A 255 5.11 -10.20 16.87
C LEU A 255 3.78 -9.41 16.89
N SER A 256 2.96 -9.59 17.92
CA SER A 256 1.74 -8.81 18.15
C SER A 256 1.92 -7.30 18.20
N GLU A 257 3.13 -6.85 18.51
CA GLU A 257 3.44 -5.43 18.66
C GLU A 257 3.76 -4.75 17.32
N LEU A 258 4.00 -5.55 16.27
CA LEU A 258 4.40 -5.06 14.96
C LEU A 258 3.20 -4.76 14.06
N LYS A 259 3.36 -3.72 13.23
CA LYS A 259 2.40 -3.28 12.22
C LYS A 259 3.05 -3.41 10.84
N PHE A 260 2.36 -4.04 9.88
CA PHE A 260 2.85 -4.25 8.52
C PHE A 260 1.95 -3.57 7.49
N GLY A 261 2.49 -2.63 6.70
CA GLY A 261 1.79 -2.09 5.53
C GLY A 261 1.97 -2.98 4.30
N LEU A 262 0.90 -3.14 3.51
CA LEU A 262 0.87 -3.98 2.31
C LEU A 262 0.51 -3.14 1.08
N GLU A 263 1.38 -3.14 0.09
CA GLU A 263 1.27 -2.34 -1.13
C GLU A 263 1.55 -3.21 -2.36
N CYS A 264 1.03 -2.81 -3.52
CA CYS A 264 1.47 -3.31 -4.81
C CYS A 264 2.41 -2.30 -5.49
N GLY A 265 3.31 -2.81 -6.32
CA GLY A 265 4.13 -2.00 -7.23
C GLY A 265 3.56 -2.07 -8.65
N GLY A 266 4.36 -2.55 -9.59
CA GLY A 266 3.90 -2.86 -10.95
C GLY A 266 3.15 -4.19 -11.01
N SER A 267 1.84 -4.18 -10.79
CA SER A 267 1.02 -5.40 -10.83
C SER A 267 0.86 -5.99 -12.23
N ASP A 268 0.71 -7.30 -12.29
CA ASP A 268 0.49 -8.09 -13.50
C ASP A 268 -0.56 -9.19 -13.28
N GLY A 269 -0.85 -9.97 -14.33
CA GLY A 269 -1.82 -11.05 -14.30
C GLY A 269 -1.46 -12.21 -13.35
N LEU A 270 -0.23 -12.25 -12.82
CA LEU A 270 0.25 -13.26 -11.88
C LEU A 270 0.28 -12.77 -10.43
N SER A 271 0.25 -11.47 -10.21
CA SER A 271 0.31 -10.84 -8.88
C SER A 271 -0.80 -11.35 -7.97
N GLY A 272 -2.04 -11.38 -8.48
CA GLY A 272 -3.22 -11.91 -7.78
C GLY A 272 -3.25 -13.43 -7.58
N ILE A 273 -2.28 -14.16 -8.11
CA ILE A 273 -2.22 -15.64 -8.07
C ILE A 273 -1.02 -16.12 -7.24
N THR A 274 0.01 -15.29 -7.08
CA THR A 274 1.28 -15.64 -6.46
C THR A 274 1.59 -14.78 -5.23
N ALA A 275 2.16 -13.60 -5.44
CA ALA A 275 2.61 -12.71 -4.38
C ALA A 275 1.46 -12.26 -3.47
N ASN A 276 0.32 -11.86 -4.04
CA ASN A 276 -0.79 -11.35 -3.23
C ASN A 276 -1.41 -12.44 -2.35
N PRO A 277 -1.72 -13.66 -2.85
CA PRO A 277 -2.15 -14.76 -1.97
C PRO A 277 -1.11 -15.15 -0.91
N MET A 278 0.19 -15.05 -1.21
CA MET A 278 1.24 -15.27 -0.21
C MET A 278 1.17 -14.21 0.89
N LEU A 279 0.99 -12.93 0.52
CA LEU A 279 0.77 -11.85 1.48
C LEU A 279 -0.53 -12.04 2.28
N GLY A 280 -1.60 -12.58 1.68
CA GLY A 280 -2.82 -12.96 2.41
C GLY A 280 -2.55 -13.97 3.52
N ARG A 281 -1.77 -15.02 3.21
CA ARG A 281 -1.33 -16.01 4.21
C ARG A 281 -0.39 -15.41 5.26
N PHE A 282 0.46 -14.46 4.87
CA PHE A 282 1.29 -13.72 5.81
C PHE A 282 0.43 -12.86 6.75
N SER A 283 -0.59 -12.19 6.23
CA SER A 283 -1.56 -11.42 7.03
C SER A 283 -2.29 -12.30 8.03
N ASP A 284 -2.76 -13.48 7.61
CA ASP A 284 -3.35 -14.47 8.51
C ASP A 284 -2.39 -14.88 9.63
N TYR A 285 -1.13 -15.14 9.28
CA TYR A 285 -0.10 -15.52 10.25
C TYR A 285 0.15 -14.42 11.28
N VAL A 286 0.31 -13.17 10.84
CA VAL A 286 0.56 -12.02 11.73
C VAL A 286 -0.65 -11.80 12.65
N ILE A 287 -1.86 -11.77 12.10
CA ILE A 287 -3.11 -11.58 12.85
C ILE A 287 -3.34 -12.72 13.85
N ALA A 288 -3.03 -13.96 13.48
CA ALA A 288 -3.15 -15.10 14.38
C ALA A 288 -2.20 -14.98 15.60
N ASN A 289 -1.07 -14.28 15.46
CA ASN A 289 -0.18 -13.95 16.57
C ASN A 289 -0.56 -12.64 17.31
N GLY A 290 -1.68 -12.00 16.95
CA GLY A 290 -2.14 -10.75 17.55
C GLY A 290 -1.54 -9.47 16.95
N GLY A 291 -0.81 -9.58 15.83
CA GLY A 291 -0.21 -8.44 15.14
C GLY A 291 -1.18 -7.75 14.18
N THR A 292 -0.71 -6.68 13.54
CA THR A 292 -1.53 -5.86 12.62
C THR A 292 -0.98 -5.87 11.20
N THR A 293 -1.85 -6.04 10.20
CA THR A 293 -1.54 -5.76 8.79
C THR A 293 -2.50 -4.70 8.25
N VAL A 294 -1.98 -3.77 7.44
CA VAL A 294 -2.73 -2.68 6.82
C VAL A 294 -2.70 -2.84 5.31
N LEU A 295 -3.87 -2.97 4.69
CA LEU A 295 -4.02 -2.85 3.24
C LEU A 295 -4.40 -1.42 2.89
N THR A 296 -3.68 -0.85 1.95
CA THR A 296 -3.84 0.52 1.44
C THR A 296 -4.39 0.47 0.01
N GLU A 297 -4.05 1.44 -0.85
CA GLU A 297 -4.41 1.42 -2.29
C GLU A 297 -5.93 1.44 -2.56
N VAL A 298 -6.66 2.41 -2.01
CA VAL A 298 -8.13 2.51 -2.16
C VAL A 298 -8.61 2.34 -3.62
N PRO A 299 -7.99 2.95 -4.65
CA PRO A 299 -8.40 2.73 -6.03
C PRO A 299 -8.26 1.27 -6.52
N GLU A 300 -7.34 0.49 -5.94
CA GLU A 300 -7.18 -0.95 -6.22
C GLU A 300 -8.17 -1.83 -5.45
N MET A 301 -9.12 -1.23 -4.74
CA MET A 301 -10.23 -1.95 -4.12
C MET A 301 -11.50 -1.92 -4.99
N PHE A 302 -11.60 -1.01 -5.97
CA PHE A 302 -12.80 -0.81 -6.78
C PHE A 302 -13.13 -2.04 -7.64
N GLY A 303 -14.33 -2.57 -7.50
CA GLY A 303 -14.77 -3.84 -8.07
C GLY A 303 -14.67 -5.02 -7.12
N ALA A 304 -13.94 -4.88 -6.01
CA ALA A 304 -13.75 -5.92 -5.00
C ALA A 304 -14.15 -5.45 -3.59
N GLU A 305 -14.60 -4.20 -3.42
CA GLU A 305 -14.87 -3.59 -2.12
C GLU A 305 -15.94 -4.33 -1.31
N ARG A 306 -16.90 -4.98 -1.98
CA ARG A 306 -17.94 -5.77 -1.30
C ARG A 306 -17.34 -6.95 -0.53
N LEU A 307 -16.24 -7.53 -1.00
CA LEU A 307 -15.51 -8.58 -0.28
C LEU A 307 -14.82 -8.04 0.97
N LEU A 308 -14.37 -6.78 0.96
CA LEU A 308 -13.78 -6.16 2.13
C LEU A 308 -14.87 -5.79 3.14
N MET A 309 -15.98 -5.24 2.64
CA MET A 309 -17.15 -4.85 3.43
C MET A 309 -17.82 -6.01 4.16
N SER A 310 -17.89 -7.20 3.56
CA SER A 310 -18.45 -8.38 4.23
C SER A 310 -17.56 -8.90 5.36
N HIS A 311 -16.30 -8.47 5.44
CA HIS A 311 -15.37 -8.83 6.52
C HIS A 311 -15.25 -7.75 7.60
N CYS A 312 -15.96 -6.62 7.48
CA CYS A 312 -16.02 -5.61 8.54
C CYS A 312 -16.60 -6.21 9.81
N ARG A 313 -16.00 -5.91 10.96
CA ARG A 313 -16.40 -6.48 12.26
C ARG A 313 -17.80 -6.01 12.71
N ASP A 314 -18.15 -4.77 12.37
CA ASP A 314 -19.37 -4.07 12.76
C ASP A 314 -19.82 -3.05 11.70
N GLU A 315 -21.04 -2.54 11.86
CA GLU A 315 -21.63 -1.53 10.96
C GLU A 315 -20.87 -0.20 10.97
N GLU A 316 -20.22 0.16 12.08
CA GLU A 316 -19.42 1.38 12.18
C GLU A 316 -18.19 1.30 11.25
N THR A 317 -17.44 0.21 11.33
CA THR A 317 -16.27 -0.06 10.48
C THR A 317 -16.69 -0.17 9.02
N PHE A 318 -17.80 -0.85 8.74
CA PHE A 318 -18.39 -0.90 7.41
C PHE A 318 -18.72 0.49 6.86
N SER A 319 -19.37 1.34 7.67
CA SER A 319 -19.74 2.70 7.25
C SER A 319 -18.51 3.56 6.96
N LYS A 320 -17.46 3.44 7.77
CA LYS A 320 -16.18 4.12 7.53
C LYS A 320 -15.52 3.65 6.22
N LEU A 321 -15.51 2.34 5.94
CA LEU A 321 -15.00 1.79 4.68
C LEU A 321 -15.82 2.29 3.47
N VAL A 322 -17.14 2.29 3.57
CA VAL A 322 -18.03 2.84 2.51
C VAL A 322 -17.72 4.30 2.24
N THR A 323 -17.57 5.12 3.29
CA THR A 323 -17.21 6.54 3.17
C THR A 323 -15.86 6.69 2.46
N MET A 324 -14.82 6.00 2.91
CA MET A 324 -13.49 6.06 2.29
C MET A 324 -13.51 5.69 0.79
N VAL A 325 -14.17 4.59 0.43
CA VAL A 325 -14.28 4.14 -0.97
C VAL A 325 -15.04 5.18 -1.81
N ASN A 326 -16.19 5.64 -1.31
CA ASN A 326 -17.03 6.58 -2.06
C ASN A 326 -16.40 7.98 -2.16
N ASP A 327 -15.66 8.43 -1.16
CA ASP A 327 -14.95 9.71 -1.21
C ASP A 327 -13.84 9.68 -2.24
N PHE A 328 -13.09 8.58 -2.34
CA PHE A 328 -12.12 8.40 -3.43
C PHE A 328 -12.80 8.33 -4.81
N LYS A 329 -13.94 7.63 -4.96
CA LYS A 329 -14.70 7.62 -6.22
C LYS A 329 -15.17 9.02 -6.61
N ARG A 330 -15.71 9.79 -5.65
CA ARG A 330 -16.13 11.19 -5.85
C ARG A 330 -14.95 12.09 -6.21
N TYR A 331 -13.77 11.86 -5.63
CA TYR A 331 -12.56 12.60 -5.98
C TYR A 331 -12.22 12.43 -7.48
N PHE A 332 -12.28 11.22 -8.03
CA PHE A 332 -12.09 10.99 -9.47
C PHE A 332 -13.15 11.73 -10.30
N ILE A 333 -14.43 11.61 -9.93
CA ILE A 333 -15.55 12.26 -10.64
C ILE A 333 -15.40 13.79 -10.64
N ALA A 334 -15.07 14.38 -9.49
CA ALA A 334 -14.90 15.84 -9.35
C ALA A 334 -13.77 16.40 -10.24
N HIS A 335 -12.79 15.56 -10.60
CA HIS A 335 -11.69 15.90 -11.50
C HIS A 335 -11.90 15.42 -12.94
N ASN A 336 -13.14 15.05 -13.30
CA ASN A 336 -13.52 14.51 -14.61
C ASN A 336 -12.68 13.29 -15.04
N GLN A 337 -12.26 12.48 -14.07
CA GLN A 337 -11.52 11.24 -14.31
C GLN A 337 -12.45 10.03 -14.15
N PRO A 338 -12.35 9.02 -15.02
CA PRO A 338 -13.08 7.77 -14.86
C PRO A 338 -12.52 6.93 -13.70
N ILE A 339 -13.41 6.28 -12.94
CA ILE A 339 -13.04 5.45 -11.78
C ILE A 339 -12.33 4.16 -12.20
N TYR A 340 -12.63 3.66 -13.40
CA TYR A 340 -12.19 2.35 -13.89
C TYR A 340 -10.90 2.37 -14.73
N GLU A 341 -10.32 3.53 -15.04
CA GLU A 341 -9.05 3.64 -15.80
C GLU A 341 -7.82 3.39 -14.91
N ASN A 342 -7.82 2.25 -14.22
CA ASN A 342 -6.68 1.74 -13.48
C ASN A 342 -6.63 0.21 -13.60
N PRO A 343 -6.47 -0.29 -14.83
CA PRO A 343 -5.14 -0.81 -15.10
C PRO A 343 -4.34 0.08 -16.05
N SER A 344 -3.10 0.40 -15.65
CA SER A 344 -2.14 1.12 -16.49
C SER A 344 -1.75 0.31 -17.75
N PRO A 345 -1.11 0.91 -18.77
CA PRO A 345 -0.64 0.19 -19.95
C PRO A 345 0.26 -1.02 -19.60
N GLY A 346 1.13 -0.89 -18.59
CA GLY A 346 1.97 -1.99 -18.11
C GLY A 346 1.17 -3.12 -17.47
N ASN A 347 0.11 -2.78 -16.71
CA ASN A 347 -0.78 -3.78 -16.12
C ASN A 347 -1.55 -4.57 -17.20
N LYS A 348 -2.07 -3.86 -18.23
CA LYS A 348 -2.77 -4.47 -19.37
C LYS A 348 -1.84 -5.39 -20.16
N ALA A 349 -0.62 -4.94 -20.46
CA ALA A 349 0.41 -5.75 -21.09
C ALA A 349 0.84 -6.96 -20.22
N GLY A 350 0.73 -6.86 -18.90
CA GLY A 350 0.96 -7.96 -17.96
C GLY A 350 -0.24 -8.91 -17.80
N GLY A 351 -1.34 -8.69 -18.51
CA GLY A 351 -2.50 -9.59 -18.54
C GLY A 351 -3.70 -9.17 -17.68
N ILE A 352 -3.65 -8.04 -16.97
CA ILE A 352 -4.80 -7.51 -16.21
C ILE A 352 -5.80 -6.89 -17.19
N THR A 353 -7.06 -7.32 -17.15
CA THR A 353 -8.04 -6.92 -18.18
C THR A 353 -8.92 -5.74 -17.80
N THR A 354 -9.37 -5.71 -16.55
CA THR A 354 -10.25 -4.67 -16.01
C THR A 354 -9.76 -4.25 -14.62
N LEU A 355 -10.33 -3.18 -14.08
CA LEU A 355 -10.06 -2.80 -12.70
C LEU A 355 -10.59 -3.86 -11.73
N GLU A 356 -11.72 -4.52 -12.00
CA GLU A 356 -12.21 -5.61 -11.17
C GLU A 356 -11.25 -6.81 -11.14
N ASP A 357 -10.64 -7.18 -12.27
CA ASP A 357 -9.60 -8.22 -12.33
C ASP A 357 -8.38 -7.83 -11.48
N LYS A 358 -7.98 -6.56 -11.54
CA LYS A 358 -6.89 -6.00 -10.72
C LYS A 358 -7.24 -6.05 -9.23
N SER A 359 -8.40 -5.53 -8.87
CA SER A 359 -8.84 -5.36 -7.48
C SER A 359 -9.11 -6.70 -6.80
N LEU A 360 -9.70 -7.67 -7.51
CA LEU A 360 -9.83 -9.03 -6.99
C LEU A 360 -8.47 -9.69 -6.76
N GLY A 361 -7.46 -9.37 -7.57
CA GLY A 361 -6.08 -9.78 -7.33
C GLY A 361 -5.42 -9.04 -6.15
N CYS A 362 -5.61 -7.72 -6.04
CA CYS A 362 -5.08 -6.89 -4.96
C CYS A 362 -5.63 -7.31 -3.60
N THR A 363 -6.94 -7.54 -3.52
CA THR A 363 -7.61 -7.96 -2.28
C THR A 363 -7.17 -9.34 -1.79
N GLN A 364 -6.45 -10.14 -2.57
CA GLN A 364 -5.85 -11.39 -2.06
C GLN A 364 -4.76 -11.17 -1.00
N LYS A 365 -4.21 -9.94 -0.86
CA LYS A 365 -3.26 -9.58 0.21
C LYS A 365 -3.89 -9.58 1.61
N ARG A 366 -5.23 -9.56 1.68
CA ARG A 366 -5.98 -9.52 2.92
C ARG A 366 -5.99 -10.89 3.62
N ALA A 367 -6.13 -10.85 4.94
CA ALA A 367 -6.55 -12.01 5.71
C ALA A 367 -8.04 -12.32 5.46
N PRO A 368 -8.45 -13.57 5.20
CA PRO A 368 -9.85 -13.97 5.19
C PRO A 368 -10.49 -13.94 6.59
N ALA A 369 -9.68 -14.04 7.66
CA ALA A 369 -10.16 -14.15 9.03
C ALA A 369 -10.77 -12.84 9.58
N ARG A 370 -11.58 -13.01 10.64
CA ARG A 370 -12.49 -12.05 11.30
C ARG A 370 -11.89 -10.75 11.86
N TRP A 371 -10.65 -10.43 11.55
CA TRP A 371 -9.88 -9.32 12.12
C TRP A 371 -9.38 -8.36 11.05
N TRP A 372 -10.14 -8.22 9.97
CA TRP A 372 -9.95 -7.09 9.08
C TRP A 372 -10.46 -5.82 9.75
N MET A 373 -9.64 -5.28 10.66
CA MET A 373 -9.71 -3.88 10.99
C MET A 373 -9.07 -3.18 9.81
N CYS A 374 -9.88 -2.80 8.83
CA CYS A 374 -9.47 -1.78 7.90
C CYS A 374 -9.03 -0.62 8.80
N CYS A 375 -7.74 -0.24 8.79
CA CYS A 375 -7.25 0.97 9.44
C CYS A 375 -7.84 2.19 8.71
N VAL A 376 -9.16 2.32 8.74
CA VAL A 376 -9.96 3.44 8.25
C VAL A 376 -10.38 4.31 9.43
N THR A 377 -10.00 3.93 10.66
CA THR A 377 -10.79 4.32 11.82
C THR A 377 -10.09 5.14 12.87
N GLU A 378 -8.78 5.41 12.77
CA GLU A 378 -8.13 6.38 13.65
C GLU A 378 -7.14 7.18 12.83
N ASN A 379 -7.11 8.49 13.05
CA ASN A 379 -6.10 9.39 12.52
C ASN A 379 -4.71 8.78 12.75
N VAL A 380 -4.16 8.11 11.74
CA VAL A 380 -2.75 7.70 11.72
C VAL A 380 -1.92 8.91 11.35
#